data_AF-A0A0U1RQ20-F1
#
_entry.id   AF-A0A0U1RQ20-F1
#
_cell.length_a   1.000
_cell.length_b   1.000
_cell.length_c   1.000
_cell.angle_alpha   90.00
_cell.angle_beta   90.00
_cell.angle_gamma   90.00
#
_symmetry.space_group_name_H-M   'P 1'
#
loop_
_entity.id
_entity.type
_entity.pdbx_description
1 polymer ?
#
loop_
_entity_poly.entity_id
_entity_poly.type
_entity_poly.pdbx_seq_one_letter_code
_entity_poly.pdbx_strand_id
1 'polypeptide(L)'
;ALLQMDAIDLTDKLVSYYLESYGLELTMTVLRDMGLQELAEQLQTTKEESGAVAAAASVPAQSTARTGHFVDQHRQALIARVTEVDGVLDALHGSVLTEGQYQAVRAETTSQDKMRKLFSFVPSWNLTCKDSLLQALKEIHPYLVMDLEQS
;
A
#
# COMPACT_ATOMS: atom_id res chain seq x y z
N ALA A 1 -0.95 -9.07 20.97
CA ALA A 1 0.13 -9.92 21.51
C ALA A 1 0.75 -10.70 20.36
N LEU A 2 1.81 -10.17 19.73
CA LEU A 2 2.52 -10.86 18.64
C LEU A 2 3.52 -11.90 19.18
N LEU A 3 3.96 -11.78 20.44
CA LEU A 3 4.96 -12.66 21.07
C LEU A 3 4.47 -14.06 21.44
N GLN A 4 3.15 -14.32 21.43
CA GLN A 4 2.57 -15.62 21.77
C GLN A 4 2.18 -16.46 20.55
N MET A 5 2.35 -15.93 19.35
CA MET A 5 1.93 -16.58 18.11
C MET A 5 3.10 -17.40 17.54
N ASP A 6 2.81 -18.57 16.98
CA ASP A 6 3.80 -19.34 16.25
C ASP A 6 4.03 -18.77 14.84
N ALA A 7 5.05 -19.28 14.13
CA ALA A 7 5.46 -18.77 12.83
C ALA A 7 4.35 -18.88 11.77
N ILE A 8 3.47 -19.87 11.88
CA ILE A 8 2.37 -20.09 10.93
C ILE A 8 1.27 -19.08 11.24
N ASP A 9 0.86 -18.95 12.50
CA ASP A 9 -0.14 -17.96 12.92
C ASP A 9 0.32 -16.53 12.62
N LEU A 10 1.61 -16.22 12.79
CA LEU A 10 2.17 -14.93 12.43
C LEU A 10 2.09 -14.67 10.93
N THR A 11 2.40 -15.67 10.11
CA THR A 11 2.33 -15.55 8.64
C THR A 11 0.88 -15.41 8.18
N ASP A 12 -0.04 -16.22 8.70
CA ASP A 12 -1.47 -16.12 8.41
C ASP A 12 -2.01 -14.74 8.79
N LYS A 13 -1.63 -14.23 9.97
CA LYS A 13 -1.99 -12.88 10.39
C LYS A 13 -1.33 -11.81 9.52
N LEU A 14 -0.10 -12.02 9.06
CA LEU A 14 0.56 -11.10 8.14
C LEU A 14 -0.17 -11.06 6.80
N VAL A 15 -0.55 -12.21 6.26
CA VAL A 15 -1.30 -12.34 5.01
C VAL A 15 -2.73 -11.80 5.17
N SER A 16 -3.37 -12.02 6.31
CA SER A 16 -4.74 -11.54 6.60
C SER A 16 -4.81 -10.03 6.81
N TYR A 17 -3.82 -9.44 7.48
CA TYR A 17 -3.78 -7.99 7.75
C TYR A 17 -3.09 -7.19 6.64
N TYR A 18 -2.01 -7.71 6.07
CA TYR A 18 -1.13 -7.04 5.12
C TYR A 18 -1.10 -7.68 3.74
N LEU A 19 -1.96 -8.65 3.43
CA LEU A 19 -2.03 -9.36 2.14
C LEU A 19 -0.78 -10.22 1.86
N GLU A 20 -0.93 -11.19 0.97
CA GLU A 20 0.17 -12.10 0.62
C GLU A 20 1.32 -11.36 -0.09
N SER A 21 0.99 -10.52 -1.07
CA SER A 21 1.99 -9.76 -1.84
C SER A 21 2.68 -8.67 -1.01
N TYR A 22 1.92 -7.97 -0.17
CA TYR A 22 2.40 -6.83 0.60
C TYR A 22 2.99 -7.23 1.97
N GLY A 23 2.45 -8.25 2.63
CA GLY A 23 3.06 -8.87 3.81
C GLY A 23 4.43 -9.47 3.50
N LEU A 24 4.58 -10.09 2.33
CA LEU A 24 5.87 -10.60 1.87
C LEU A 24 6.88 -9.45 1.63
N GLU A 25 6.47 -8.36 0.98
CA GLU A 25 7.33 -7.18 0.76
C GLU A 25 7.76 -6.51 2.07
N LEU A 26 6.83 -6.41 3.02
CA LEU A 26 7.10 -5.89 4.36
C LEU A 26 8.11 -6.78 5.10
N THR A 27 7.96 -8.11 4.99
CA THR A 27 8.91 -9.09 5.54
C THR A 27 10.28 -8.96 4.91
N MET A 28 10.37 -8.82 3.58
CA MET A 28 11.64 -8.60 2.87
C MET A 28 12.32 -7.29 3.30
N THR A 29 11.53 -6.23 3.49
CA THR A 29 12.05 -4.93 3.93
C THR A 29 12.61 -5.01 5.34
N VAL A 30 11.89 -5.66 6.26
CA VAL A 30 12.35 -5.87 7.65
C VAL A 30 13.58 -6.78 7.70
N LEU A 31 13.63 -7.84 6.87
CA LEU A 31 14.82 -8.69 6.75
C LEU A 31 16.04 -7.90 6.26
N ARG A 32 15.86 -6.99 5.30
CA ARG A 32 16.93 -6.12 4.80
C ARG A 32 17.42 -5.14 5.86
N ASP A 33 16.51 -4.56 6.65
CA ASP A 33 16.83 -3.64 7.76
C ASP A 33 17.60 -4.35 8.89
N MET A 34 17.26 -5.61 9.16
CA MET A 34 17.98 -6.48 10.10
C MET A 34 19.32 -7.01 9.56
N GLY A 35 19.72 -6.65 8.33
CA GLY A 35 20.96 -7.10 7.69
C GLY A 35 20.91 -8.54 7.14
N LEU A 36 19.75 -9.18 7.17
CA LEU A 36 19.51 -10.54 6.69
C LEU A 36 19.15 -10.54 5.18
N GLN A 37 20.06 -10.02 4.36
CA GLN A 37 19.81 -9.83 2.92
C GLN A 37 19.61 -11.15 2.17
N GLU A 38 20.38 -12.19 2.48
CA GLU A 38 20.26 -13.51 1.85
C GLU A 38 18.85 -14.13 2.04
N LEU A 39 18.22 -13.93 3.20
CA LEU A 39 16.87 -14.43 3.46
C LEU A 39 15.81 -13.65 2.67
N ALA A 40 16.00 -12.34 2.51
CA ALA A 40 15.11 -11.51 1.70
C ALA A 40 15.19 -11.90 0.21
N GLU A 41 16.39 -12.18 -0.29
CA GLU A 41 16.61 -12.66 -1.67
C GLU A 41 16.05 -14.08 -1.88
N GLN A 42 16.22 -14.97 -0.90
CA GLN A 42 15.64 -16.33 -0.94
C GLN A 42 14.10 -16.29 -1.03
N LEU A 43 13.44 -15.44 -0.24
CA LEU A 43 11.99 -15.25 -0.34
C LEU A 43 11.56 -14.71 -1.72
N GLN A 44 12.42 -13.94 -2.39
CA GLN A 44 12.14 -13.38 -3.70
C GLN A 44 12.27 -14.43 -4.82
N THR A 45 13.28 -15.30 -4.76
CA THR A 45 13.42 -16.41 -5.72
C THR A 45 12.30 -17.45 -5.58
N THR A 46 11.75 -17.67 -4.39
CA THR A 46 10.58 -18.56 -4.21
C THR A 46 9.33 -18.02 -4.93
N LYS A 47 9.21 -16.69 -5.12
CA LYS A 47 8.12 -16.07 -5.90
C LYS A 47 8.26 -16.29 -7.40
N GLU A 48 9.48 -16.42 -7.92
CA GLU A 48 9.77 -16.53 -9.36
C GLU A 48 9.91 -17.98 -9.86
N GLU A 49 10.05 -18.97 -8.97
CA GLU A 49 10.10 -20.40 -9.35
C GLU A 49 8.73 -21.02 -9.75
N SER A 50 7.69 -20.20 -9.96
CA SER A 50 6.47 -20.60 -10.68
C SER A 50 6.33 -19.88 -12.04
N GLY A 51 7.43 -19.52 -12.69
CA GLY A 51 7.41 -18.97 -14.04
C GLY A 51 8.80 -18.84 -14.67
N ALA A 52 9.23 -19.89 -15.37
CA ALA A 52 10.53 -19.90 -16.04
C ALA A 52 10.58 -19.01 -17.31
N VAL A 53 11.79 -18.44 -17.51
CA VAL A 53 12.51 -18.03 -18.73
C VAL A 53 12.37 -16.61 -19.37
N ALA A 54 13.47 -15.85 -19.21
CA ALA A 54 14.35 -15.29 -20.25
C ALA A 54 14.06 -13.96 -21.00
N ALA A 55 15.16 -13.19 -21.07
CA ALA A 55 15.66 -12.36 -22.19
C ALA A 55 15.33 -10.85 -22.25
N ALA A 56 16.35 -10.07 -21.85
CA ALA A 56 16.97 -8.93 -22.53
C ALA A 56 16.14 -8.01 -23.45
N ALA A 57 16.09 -6.71 -23.12
CA ALA A 57 16.40 -5.59 -24.04
C ALA A 57 16.35 -4.22 -23.33
N SER A 58 17.33 -3.39 -23.63
CA SER A 58 17.53 -2.01 -23.17
C SER A 58 16.61 -0.99 -23.88
N VAL A 59 15.96 -0.07 -23.15
CA VAL A 59 15.80 1.38 -23.48
C VAL A 59 15.18 2.15 -22.28
N PRO A 60 15.40 3.48 -22.16
CA PRO A 60 15.63 4.14 -20.87
C PRO A 60 14.46 4.97 -20.32
N ALA A 61 14.51 5.16 -19.00
CA ALA A 61 14.17 6.39 -18.27
C ALA A 61 12.80 7.04 -18.52
N GLN A 62 11.71 6.37 -18.13
CA GLN A 62 10.60 6.96 -17.35
C GLN A 62 9.86 5.82 -16.62
N SER A 63 10.46 5.31 -15.56
CA SER A 63 9.79 4.38 -14.64
C SER A 63 10.41 4.59 -13.28
N THR A 64 10.01 5.68 -12.62
CA THR A 64 10.21 5.82 -11.18
C THR A 64 9.54 4.62 -10.53
N ALA A 65 10.37 3.68 -10.09
CA ALA A 65 10.09 2.61 -9.14
C ALA A 65 8.66 2.04 -9.16
N ARG A 66 8.45 0.93 -9.89
CA ARG A 66 7.27 0.06 -9.73
C ARG A 66 7.35 -0.78 -8.43
N THR A 67 7.67 -0.13 -7.33
CA THR A 67 7.51 -0.62 -5.94
C THR A 67 6.49 0.29 -5.25
N GLY A 68 5.38 0.54 -5.93
CA GLY A 68 4.31 1.39 -5.42
C GLY A 68 3.40 0.53 -4.57
N HIS A 69 3.21 0.91 -3.31
CA HIS A 69 2.23 0.30 -2.42
C HIS A 69 0.88 0.10 -3.12
N PHE A 70 0.07 -0.86 -2.66
CA PHE A 70 -1.31 -1.11 -3.14
C PHE A 70 -2.07 0.19 -3.44
N VAL A 71 -1.96 1.18 -2.56
CA VAL A 71 -2.62 2.48 -2.73
C VAL A 71 -2.10 3.28 -3.95
N ASP A 72 -0.79 3.27 -4.21
CA ASP A 72 -0.15 3.89 -5.39
C ASP A 72 -0.51 3.16 -6.69
N GLN A 73 -0.55 1.82 -6.63
CA GLN A 73 -0.89 0.97 -7.77
C GLN A 73 -2.36 1.13 -8.17
N HIS A 74 -3.26 1.20 -7.18
CA HIS A 74 -4.70 1.33 -7.39
C HIS A 74 -5.20 2.79 -7.34
N ARG A 75 -4.29 3.79 -7.42
CA ARG A 75 -4.63 5.21 -7.27
C ARG A 75 -5.82 5.65 -8.14
N GLN A 76 -5.87 5.19 -9.39
CA GLN A 76 -6.88 5.62 -10.36
C GLN A 76 -8.25 5.04 -10.03
N ALA A 77 -8.27 3.77 -9.63
CA ALA A 77 -9.50 3.09 -9.25
C ALA A 77 -10.02 3.62 -7.91
N LEU A 78 -9.13 3.93 -6.96
CA LEU A 78 -9.47 4.62 -5.71
C LEU A 78 -10.04 6.02 -5.98
N ILE A 79 -9.38 6.84 -6.80
CA ILE A 79 -9.88 8.18 -7.16
C ILE A 79 -11.26 8.08 -7.86
N ALA A 80 -11.46 7.12 -8.75
CA ALA A 80 -12.69 7.02 -9.54
C ALA A 80 -13.86 6.41 -8.77
N ARG A 81 -13.61 5.45 -7.87
CA ARG A 81 -14.66 4.65 -7.22
C ARG A 81 -14.92 5.04 -5.77
N VAL A 82 -13.97 5.70 -5.07
CA VAL A 82 -14.24 6.25 -3.73
C VAL A 82 -15.13 7.48 -3.89
N THR A 83 -16.41 7.31 -3.57
CA THR A 83 -17.40 8.39 -3.57
C THR A 83 -17.43 9.10 -2.21
N GLU A 84 -17.26 8.37 -1.10
CA GLU A 84 -17.08 8.95 0.24
C GLU A 84 -15.61 9.20 0.57
N VAL A 85 -15.06 10.26 -0.03
CA VAL A 85 -13.71 10.72 0.27
C VAL A 85 -13.64 11.46 1.61
N ASP A 86 -14.72 12.12 2.02
CA ASP A 86 -14.77 12.87 3.28
C ASP A 86 -14.63 11.96 4.51
N GLY A 87 -15.22 10.76 4.52
CA GLY A 87 -15.04 9.79 5.61
C GLY A 87 -13.60 9.27 5.71
N VAL A 88 -12.97 9.02 4.55
CA VAL A 88 -11.56 8.58 4.49
C VAL A 88 -10.66 9.71 5.00
N LEU A 89 -10.94 10.95 4.59
CA LEU A 89 -10.22 12.14 5.07
C LEU A 89 -10.36 12.34 6.58
N ASP A 90 -11.55 12.13 7.14
CA ASP A 90 -11.82 12.28 8.57
C ASP A 90 -11.05 11.23 9.38
N ALA A 91 -11.03 9.97 8.93
CA ALA A 91 -10.23 8.91 9.55
C ALA A 91 -8.72 9.17 9.47
N LEU A 92 -8.27 9.87 8.43
CA LEU A 92 -6.87 10.26 8.24
C LEU A 92 -6.50 11.57 8.95
N HIS A 93 -7.49 12.35 9.38
CA HIS A 93 -7.33 13.62 10.07
C HIS A 93 -6.73 13.38 11.45
N GLY A 94 -5.62 14.05 11.77
CA GLY A 94 -4.94 13.92 13.05
C GLY A 94 -3.95 12.75 13.17
N SER A 95 -4.08 11.70 12.34
CA SER A 95 -3.11 10.59 12.29
C SER A 95 -2.07 10.74 11.19
N VAL A 96 -2.51 11.16 9.99
CA VAL A 96 -1.67 11.20 8.79
C VAL A 96 -1.58 12.59 8.20
N LEU A 97 -2.70 13.30 8.13
CA LEU A 97 -2.74 14.67 7.63
C LEU A 97 -2.75 15.67 8.79
N THR A 98 -1.88 16.67 8.69
CA THR A 98 -1.97 17.89 9.49
C THR A 98 -3.22 18.68 9.10
N GLU A 99 -3.80 19.44 10.02
CA GLU A 99 -4.98 20.29 9.79
C GLU A 99 -4.91 21.09 8.49
N GLY A 100 -3.75 21.69 8.19
CA GLY A 100 -3.55 22.47 6.97
C GLY A 100 -3.60 21.64 5.69
N GLN A 101 -3.08 20.41 5.68
CA GLN A 101 -3.20 19.53 4.51
C GLN A 101 -4.62 18.99 4.37
N TYR A 102 -5.26 18.63 5.47
CA TYR A 102 -6.66 18.23 5.50
C TYR A 102 -7.55 19.32 4.90
N GLN A 103 -7.39 20.58 5.33
CA GLN A 103 -8.15 21.70 4.75
C GLN A 103 -7.82 21.95 3.29
N ALA A 104 -6.55 21.86 2.88
CA ALA A 104 -6.17 22.04 1.49
C ALA A 104 -6.78 20.97 0.57
N VAL A 105 -6.89 19.73 1.05
CA VAL A 105 -7.56 18.65 0.34
C VAL A 105 -9.08 18.85 0.37
N ARG A 106 -9.67 19.15 1.53
CA ARG A 106 -11.12 19.35 1.70
C ARG A 106 -11.66 20.56 0.92
N ALA A 107 -10.83 21.57 0.70
CA ALA A 107 -11.16 22.76 -0.09
C ALA A 107 -11.36 22.46 -1.58
N GLU A 108 -10.97 21.27 -2.07
CA GLU A 108 -11.24 20.90 -3.46
C GLU A 108 -12.72 20.62 -3.71
N THR A 109 -13.16 21.03 -4.90
CA THR A 109 -14.57 21.04 -5.29
C THR A 109 -15.17 19.65 -5.57
N THR A 110 -14.37 18.69 -6.01
CA THR A 110 -14.85 17.35 -6.37
C THR A 110 -14.16 16.27 -5.54
N SER A 111 -14.88 15.21 -5.20
CA SER A 111 -14.31 14.06 -4.47
C SER A 111 -13.09 13.47 -5.20
N GLN A 112 -13.09 13.49 -6.54
CA GLN A 112 -11.95 13.05 -7.34
C GLN A 112 -10.72 13.96 -7.18
N ASP A 113 -10.90 15.28 -7.22
CA ASP A 113 -9.79 16.21 -7.02
C ASP A 113 -9.27 16.16 -5.59
N LYS A 114 -10.15 16.01 -4.59
CA LYS A 114 -9.76 15.76 -3.19
C LYS A 114 -8.83 14.54 -3.10
N MET A 115 -9.25 13.39 -3.64
CA MET A 115 -8.39 12.20 -3.64
C MET A 115 -7.10 12.42 -4.43
N ARG A 116 -7.15 13.02 -5.62
CA ARG A 116 -5.94 13.31 -6.41
C ARG A 116 -4.96 14.21 -5.65
N LYS A 117 -5.46 15.21 -4.92
CA LYS A 117 -4.66 16.12 -4.09
C LYS A 117 -4.02 15.37 -2.93
N LEU A 118 -4.79 14.51 -2.26
CA LEU A 118 -4.32 13.64 -1.19
C LEU A 118 -3.22 12.70 -1.69
N PHE A 119 -3.42 12.09 -2.87
CA PHE A 119 -2.43 11.27 -3.55
C PHE A 119 -1.16 12.04 -3.94
N SER A 120 -1.25 13.35 -4.20
CA SER A 120 -0.07 14.18 -4.47
C SER A 120 0.86 14.30 -3.26
N PHE A 121 0.38 14.02 -2.05
CA PHE A 121 1.18 14.00 -0.82
C PHE A 121 1.75 12.61 -0.50
N VAL A 122 1.41 11.57 -1.26
CA VAL A 122 1.92 10.20 -1.07
C VAL A 122 3.44 10.08 -1.14
N PRO A 123 4.19 10.86 -1.95
CA PRO A 123 5.65 10.86 -1.91
C PRO A 123 6.22 11.35 -0.56
N SER A 124 5.46 12.18 0.16
CA SER A 124 5.76 12.66 1.50
C SER A 124 5.13 11.81 2.62
N TRP A 125 4.41 10.75 2.27
CA TRP A 125 3.75 9.86 3.24
C TRP A 125 4.64 8.68 3.61
N ASN A 126 4.75 8.44 4.92
CA ASN A 126 5.45 7.27 5.46
C ASN A 126 4.61 6.00 5.29
N LEU A 127 5.23 4.83 5.49
CA LEU A 127 4.56 3.52 5.40
C LEU A 127 3.26 3.49 6.22
N THR A 128 3.32 3.94 7.47
CA THR A 128 2.19 4.01 8.41
C THR A 128 1.03 4.87 7.90
N CYS A 129 1.33 5.90 7.10
CA CYS A 129 0.32 6.76 6.49
C CYS A 129 -0.44 6.04 5.38
N LYS A 130 0.27 5.24 4.57
CA LYS A 130 -0.33 4.40 3.54
C LYS A 130 -1.15 3.27 4.15
N ASP A 131 -0.68 2.67 5.24
CA ASP A 131 -1.43 1.66 6.01
C ASP A 131 -2.70 2.25 6.63
N SER A 132 -2.63 3.47 7.18
CA SER A 132 -3.82 4.14 7.74
C SER A 132 -4.85 4.47 6.67
N LEU A 133 -4.42 4.88 5.47
CA LEU A 133 -5.30 5.10 4.33
C LEU A 133 -5.96 3.79 3.89
N LEU A 134 -5.19 2.71 3.80
CA LEU A 134 -5.71 1.38 3.46
C LEU A 134 -6.73 0.91 4.51
N GLN A 135 -6.44 1.11 5.79
CA GLN A 135 -7.34 0.75 6.88
C GLN A 135 -8.64 1.56 6.85
N ALA A 136 -8.56 2.88 6.63
CA ALA A 136 -9.73 3.72 6.46
C ALA A 136 -10.58 3.29 5.24
N LEU A 137 -9.92 2.93 4.13
CA LEU A 137 -10.61 2.40 2.96
C LEU A 137 -11.30 1.07 3.24
N LYS A 138 -10.71 0.18 4.04
CA LYS A 138 -11.34 -1.09 4.46
C LYS A 138 -12.53 -0.87 5.39
N GLU A 139 -12.45 0.10 6.30
CA GLU A 139 -13.56 0.43 7.22
C GLU A 139 -14.76 1.04 6.47
N ILE A 140 -14.51 1.95 5.54
CA ILE A 140 -15.56 2.72 4.86
C ILE A 140 -16.07 1.95 3.63
N HIS A 141 -15.18 1.34 2.85
CA HIS A 141 -15.51 0.65 1.61
C HIS A 141 -14.78 -0.71 1.49
N PRO A 142 -15.13 -1.70 2.33
CA PRO A 142 -14.49 -3.02 2.30
C PRO A 142 -14.60 -3.70 0.94
N TYR A 143 -15.74 -3.55 0.25
CA TYR A 143 -15.97 -4.10 -1.08
C TYR A 143 -15.03 -3.53 -2.15
N LEU A 144 -14.69 -2.25 -2.01
CA LEU A 144 -13.80 -1.56 -2.94
C LEU A 144 -12.38 -2.11 -2.78
N VAL A 145 -11.94 -2.32 -1.54
CA VAL A 145 -10.62 -2.91 -1.28
C VAL A 145 -10.58 -4.35 -1.81
N MET A 146 -11.62 -5.14 -1.57
CA MET A 146 -11.71 -6.52 -2.10
C MET A 146 -11.68 -6.58 -3.64
N ASP A 147 -12.35 -5.65 -4.32
CA ASP A 147 -12.36 -5.56 -5.79
C ASP A 147 -11.01 -5.10 -6.35
N LEU A 148 -10.33 -4.20 -5.63
CA LEU A 148 -8.96 -3.77 -5.95
C LEU A 148 -7.93 -4.87 -5.64
N GLU A 149 -8.15 -5.71 -4.63
CA GLU A 149 -7.32 -6.88 -4.31
C GLU A 149 -7.39 -7.96 -5.40
N GLN A 150 -8.51 -8.07 -6.11
CA GLN A 150 -8.69 -9.03 -7.20
C GLN A 150 -8.32 -8.49 -8.59
N SER A 151 -7.96 -7.20 -8.72
CA SER A 151 -7.66 -6.52 -9.99
C SER A 151 -6.18 -6.48 -10.36
#